data_AF-A0A6A6Z1Y7-F1
#
_entry.id   AF-A0A6A6Z1Y7-F1
#
_cell.length_a   1.000
_cell.length_b   1.000
_cell.length_c   1.000
_cell.angle_alpha   90.00
_cell.angle_beta   90.00
_cell.angle_gamma   90.00
#
_symmetry.space_group_name_H-M   'P 1'
#
loop_
_entity.id
_entity.type
_entity.pdbx_description
1 polymer ?
#
loop_
_entity_poly.entity_id
_entity_poly.type
_entity_poly.pdbx_seq_one_letter_code
_entity_poly.pdbx_strand_id
1 'polypeptide(L)'
;MGRVYEHAAHTIVFLRLASQETDLLFNISKSLRPPGQLGHSRAFLEQFRGLSIREYKNIVKDIFTRTWFSRVWVLQELVLSSNPWVQCGISRTKWKRLCEHLLDPFPAGVATGELGRLLRPLTDMDEARNRFNVNRATTGVHSYDRFFDLIISRRGMGASDPRDMIYAHLGMADVHTQNTFGIDYEQSCSQVLEDVATQFIRSSKDLSILNHIGNIELVKRQPKPPTWVPD
;
A
#
# COMPACT_ATOMS: atom_id res chain seq x y z
N MET A 1 1.23 -10.81 -13.70
CA MET A 1 0.02 -10.81 -12.84
C MET A 1 -0.72 -9.46 -12.85
N GLY A 2 -0.07 -8.31 -12.64
CA GLY A 2 -0.77 -7.02 -12.48
C GLY A 2 -1.65 -6.49 -13.63
N ARG A 3 -1.40 -6.89 -14.89
CA ARG A 3 -2.15 -6.38 -16.07
C ARG A 3 -3.66 -6.60 -15.99
N VAL A 4 -4.12 -7.61 -15.24
CA VAL A 4 -5.56 -7.86 -15.05
C VAL A 4 -6.26 -6.66 -14.41
N TYR A 5 -5.60 -5.95 -13.49
CA TYR A 5 -6.16 -4.78 -12.82
C TYR A 5 -6.16 -3.53 -13.69
N GLU A 6 -5.21 -3.42 -14.62
CA GLU A 6 -5.15 -2.30 -15.57
C GLU A 6 -6.32 -2.34 -16.56
N HIS A 7 -6.71 -3.55 -16.99
CA HIS A 7 -7.76 -3.76 -17.98
C HIS A 7 -9.14 -3.98 -17.34
N ALA A 8 -9.20 -4.25 -16.04
CA ALA A 8 -10.46 -4.38 -15.33
C ALA A 8 -11.24 -3.05 -15.34
N ALA A 9 -12.52 -3.10 -15.72
CA ALA A 9 -13.41 -1.94 -15.63
C ALA A 9 -13.56 -1.44 -14.18
N HIS A 10 -13.57 -2.39 -13.24
CA HIS A 10 -13.64 -2.14 -11.80
C HIS A 10 -12.79 -3.17 -11.06
N THR A 11 -12.01 -2.71 -10.07
CA THR A 11 -11.35 -3.60 -9.10
C THR A 11 -12.03 -3.43 -7.75
N ILE A 12 -12.50 -4.54 -7.17
CA ILE A 12 -13.18 -4.53 -5.87
C ILE A 12 -12.23 -5.09 -4.81
N VAL A 13 -11.76 -4.21 -3.94
CA VAL A 13 -11.02 -4.54 -2.73
C VAL A 13 -12.03 -4.93 -1.65
N PHE A 14 -12.13 -6.23 -1.38
CA PHE A 14 -12.98 -6.75 -0.32
C PHE A 14 -12.22 -6.80 1.00
N LEU A 15 -12.65 -6.01 1.98
CA LEU A 15 -11.99 -5.95 3.29
C LEU A 15 -12.49 -7.05 4.23
N ARG A 16 -13.81 -7.19 4.37
CA ARG A 16 -14.44 -8.15 5.30
C ARG A 16 -15.96 -8.19 5.13
N LEU A 17 -16.61 -9.09 5.89
CA LEU A 17 -18.05 -9.05 6.15
C LEU A 17 -18.42 -7.82 6.98
N ALA A 18 -19.59 -7.26 6.68
CA ALA A 18 -20.11 -6.11 7.40
C ALA A 18 -20.42 -6.46 8.86
N SER A 19 -20.06 -5.53 9.74
CA SER A 19 -20.66 -5.36 11.07
C SER A 19 -21.50 -4.09 11.10
N GLN A 20 -22.38 -3.97 12.10
CA GLN A 20 -23.23 -2.79 12.30
C GLN A 20 -22.43 -1.48 12.29
N GLU A 21 -21.22 -1.50 12.86
CA GLU A 21 -20.37 -0.32 12.98
C GLU A 21 -19.64 0.01 11.68
N THR A 22 -19.20 -1.01 10.92
CA THR A 22 -18.60 -0.78 9.59
C THR A 22 -19.63 -0.30 8.57
N ASP A 23 -20.87 -0.80 8.62
CA ASP A 23 -21.95 -0.30 7.75
C ASP A 23 -22.25 1.17 8.04
N LEU A 24 -22.19 1.57 9.30
CA LEU A 24 -22.39 2.96 9.73
C LEU A 24 -21.34 3.89 9.10
N LEU A 25 -20.06 3.50 9.12
CA LEU A 25 -18.97 4.26 8.50
C LEU A 25 -19.14 4.38 6.98
N PHE A 26 -19.47 3.28 6.30
CA PHE A 26 -19.67 3.31 4.85
C PHE A 26 -20.94 4.06 4.45
N ASN A 27 -22.02 4.01 5.24
CA ASN A 27 -23.23 4.78 4.99
C ASN A 27 -23.01 6.28 5.19
N ILE A 28 -22.29 6.68 6.24
CA ILE A 28 -21.86 8.08 6.44
C ILE A 28 -21.04 8.55 5.24
N SER A 29 -20.08 7.73 4.79
CA SER A 29 -19.24 8.05 3.61
C SER A 29 -20.05 8.26 2.32
N LYS A 30 -21.19 7.56 2.16
CA LYS A 30 -22.06 7.72 0.99
C LYS A 30 -22.91 9.00 1.07
N SER A 31 -23.36 9.38 2.27
CA SER A 31 -24.20 10.56 2.49
C SER A 31 -23.43 11.88 2.45
N LEU A 32 -22.11 11.84 2.63
CA LEU A 32 -21.26 13.03 2.63
C LEU A 32 -20.99 13.51 1.19
N ARG A 33 -21.16 14.82 0.97
CA ARG A 33 -20.74 15.49 -0.26
C ARG A 33 -19.21 15.45 -0.38
N PRO A 34 -18.65 15.42 -1.61
CA PRO A 34 -17.20 15.39 -1.81
C PRO A 34 -16.50 16.62 -1.19
N PRO A 35 -15.28 16.48 -0.66
CA PRO A 35 -14.54 17.58 -0.03
C PRO A 35 -14.23 18.68 -1.05
N GLY A 36 -14.44 19.93 -0.63
CA GLY A 36 -14.19 21.13 -1.44
C GLY A 36 -14.81 22.40 -0.88
N GLN A 37 -15.73 22.29 0.09
CA GLN A 37 -16.29 23.44 0.81
C GLN A 37 -15.63 23.59 2.19
N LEU A 38 -15.05 24.76 2.47
CA LEU A 38 -14.57 25.15 3.80
C LEU A 38 -15.62 24.79 4.86
N GLY A 39 -15.28 23.92 5.82
CA GLY A 39 -16.18 23.43 6.87
C GLY A 39 -16.34 21.90 6.96
N HIS A 40 -15.76 21.13 6.04
CA HIS A 40 -15.91 19.67 5.98
C HIS A 40 -15.45 18.91 7.23
N SER A 41 -14.29 19.20 7.83
CA SER A 41 -13.85 18.49 9.05
C SER A 41 -14.84 18.65 10.21
N ARG A 42 -15.42 19.85 10.37
CA ARG A 42 -16.39 20.10 11.44
C ARG A 42 -17.73 19.44 11.12
N ALA A 43 -18.26 19.59 9.91
CA ALA A 43 -19.51 18.92 9.50
C ALA A 43 -19.39 17.39 9.52
N PHE A 44 -18.23 16.84 9.14
CA PHE A 44 -17.89 15.42 9.24
C PHE A 44 -17.97 14.97 10.70
N LEU A 45 -17.15 15.56 11.59
CA LEU A 45 -17.16 15.25 13.02
C LEU A 45 -18.52 15.51 13.68
N GLU A 46 -19.30 16.48 13.18
CA GLU A 46 -20.65 16.77 13.66
C GLU A 46 -21.70 15.73 13.22
N GLN A 47 -21.54 15.08 12.07
CA GLN A 47 -22.39 13.95 11.69
C GLN A 47 -21.96 12.64 12.38
N PHE A 48 -20.71 12.56 12.82
CA PHE A 48 -20.28 11.59 13.83
C PHE A 48 -20.79 11.92 15.24
N ARG A 49 -21.63 12.95 15.49
CA ARG A 49 -22.18 13.25 16.84
C ARG A 49 -22.94 12.09 17.50
N GLY A 50 -23.28 11.02 16.77
CA GLY A 50 -23.81 9.78 17.34
C GLY A 50 -22.76 8.73 17.74
N LEU A 51 -21.50 8.88 17.31
CA LEU A 51 -20.37 8.01 17.63
C LEU A 51 -19.35 8.78 18.46
N SER A 52 -19.00 8.23 19.61
CA SER A 52 -17.85 8.68 20.38
C SER A 52 -16.55 8.50 19.58
N ILE A 53 -15.55 9.32 19.88
CA ILE A 53 -14.19 9.18 19.32
C ILE A 53 -13.62 7.77 19.53
N ARG A 54 -14.03 7.11 20.63
CA ARG A 54 -13.64 5.74 20.96
C ARG A 54 -14.28 4.72 20.01
N GLU A 55 -15.57 4.86 19.70
CA GLU A 55 -16.26 4.00 18.74
C GLU A 55 -15.68 4.18 17.34
N TYR A 56 -15.44 5.42 16.91
CA TYR A 56 -14.77 5.69 15.64
C TYR A 56 -13.40 4.99 15.54
N LYS A 57 -12.55 5.13 16.55
CA LYS A 57 -11.26 4.44 16.62
C LYS A 57 -11.40 2.92 16.55
N ASN A 58 -12.39 2.34 17.24
CA ASN A 58 -12.62 0.90 17.21
C ASN A 58 -13.02 0.41 15.82
N ILE A 59 -13.86 1.17 15.10
CA ILE A 59 -14.26 0.85 13.73
C ILE A 59 -13.05 0.91 12.80
N VAL A 60 -12.29 2.01 12.84
CA VAL A 60 -11.07 2.16 12.04
C VAL A 60 -10.11 1.01 12.34
N LYS A 61 -9.90 0.68 13.62
CA LYS A 61 -9.07 -0.45 14.03
C LYS A 61 -9.59 -1.76 13.44
N ASP A 62 -10.88 -2.05 13.53
CA ASP A 62 -11.47 -3.29 13.02
C ASP A 62 -11.36 -3.44 11.49
N ILE A 63 -11.43 -2.32 10.75
CA ILE A 63 -11.27 -2.30 9.30
C ILE A 63 -9.82 -2.51 8.88
N PHE A 64 -8.86 -1.81 9.49
CA PHE A 64 -7.47 -1.76 9.00
C PHE A 64 -6.54 -2.81 9.64
N THR A 65 -6.93 -3.43 10.76
CA THR A 65 -6.10 -4.49 11.39
C THR A 65 -6.23 -5.86 10.72
N ARG A 66 -7.25 -6.10 9.89
CA ARG A 66 -7.49 -7.41 9.27
C ARG A 66 -6.95 -7.47 7.83
N THR A 67 -5.73 -8.00 7.73
CA THR A 67 -5.11 -8.81 6.67
C THR A 67 -5.15 -8.42 5.18
N TRP A 68 -6.00 -7.54 4.64
CA TRP A 68 -5.83 -7.06 3.25
C TRP A 68 -4.61 -6.14 3.16
N PHE A 69 -4.58 -5.09 3.99
CA PHE A 69 -3.51 -4.10 4.02
C PHE A 69 -2.12 -4.67 4.33
N SER A 70 -2.03 -5.86 4.93
CA SER A 70 -0.75 -6.47 5.25
C SER A 70 -0.17 -7.30 4.12
N ARG A 71 -0.94 -7.65 3.08
CA ARG A 71 -0.46 -8.53 2.01
C ARG A 71 0.38 -7.75 1.01
N VAL A 72 1.51 -8.30 0.59
CA VAL A 72 2.38 -7.62 -0.37
C VAL A 72 1.71 -7.42 -1.74
N TRP A 73 0.96 -8.43 -2.21
CA TRP A 73 0.32 -8.43 -3.54
C TRP A 73 -0.81 -7.42 -3.74
N VAL A 74 -1.44 -6.95 -2.67
CA VAL A 74 -2.66 -6.15 -2.79
C VAL A 74 -2.41 -4.74 -3.31
N LEU A 75 -1.15 -4.28 -3.28
CA LEU A 75 -0.83 -2.97 -3.82
C LEU A 75 -1.12 -2.88 -5.32
N GLN A 76 -0.93 -3.97 -6.07
CA GLN A 76 -1.26 -4.03 -7.50
C GLN A 76 -2.77 -3.82 -7.74
N GLU A 77 -3.62 -4.44 -6.92
CA GLU A 77 -5.09 -4.31 -7.01
C GLU A 77 -5.52 -2.85 -6.90
N LEU A 78 -4.85 -2.11 -6.01
CA LEU A 78 -5.13 -0.70 -5.81
C LEU A 78 -4.50 0.14 -6.90
N VAL A 79 -3.19 0.07 -7.08
CA VAL A 79 -2.40 1.05 -7.84
C VAL A 79 -2.64 0.95 -9.34
N LEU A 80 -2.72 -0.27 -9.88
CA LEU A 80 -2.89 -0.49 -11.32
C LEU A 80 -4.34 -0.28 -11.79
N SER A 81 -5.30 -0.35 -10.87
CA SER A 81 -6.72 -0.18 -11.18
C SER A 81 -7.05 1.26 -11.55
N SER A 82 -7.74 1.44 -12.68
CA SER A 82 -8.30 2.73 -13.08
C SER A 82 -9.46 3.17 -12.18
N ASN A 83 -10.20 2.21 -11.61
CA ASN A 83 -11.40 2.46 -10.81
C ASN A 83 -11.51 1.49 -9.62
N PRO A 84 -10.70 1.69 -8.56
CA PRO A 84 -10.73 0.84 -7.37
C PRO A 84 -11.89 1.21 -6.43
N TRP A 85 -12.60 0.18 -6.00
CA TRP A 85 -13.67 0.25 -5.01
C TRP A 85 -13.29 -0.54 -3.78
N VAL A 86 -13.72 -0.06 -2.61
CA VAL A 86 -13.59 -0.76 -1.35
C VAL A 86 -14.95 -1.27 -0.91
N GLN A 87 -15.01 -2.55 -0.55
CA GLN A 87 -16.21 -3.22 -0.10
C GLN A 87 -16.06 -3.77 1.32
N CYS A 88 -17.04 -3.49 2.16
CA CYS A 88 -17.25 -4.09 3.47
C CYS A 88 -18.67 -4.66 3.52
N GLY A 89 -18.81 -5.99 3.58
CA GLY A 89 -20.09 -6.69 3.42
C GLY A 89 -20.79 -6.32 2.11
N ILE A 90 -22.00 -5.75 2.22
CA ILE A 90 -22.79 -5.27 1.08
C ILE A 90 -22.51 -3.79 0.74
N SER A 91 -21.81 -3.09 1.62
CA SER A 91 -21.51 -1.67 1.49
C SER A 91 -20.25 -1.47 0.64
N ARG A 92 -20.34 -0.61 -0.37
CA ARG A 92 -19.22 -0.28 -1.25
C ARG A 92 -19.04 1.23 -1.40
N THR A 93 -17.80 1.69 -1.48
CA THR A 93 -17.44 3.07 -1.78
C THR A 93 -16.21 3.12 -2.69
N LYS A 94 -16.00 4.22 -3.42
CA LYS A 94 -14.78 4.39 -4.22
C LYS A 94 -13.59 4.63 -3.29
N TRP A 95 -12.40 4.12 -3.64
CA TRP A 95 -11.18 4.34 -2.87
C TRP A 95 -10.95 5.81 -2.53
N LYS A 96 -11.01 6.69 -3.55
CA LYS A 96 -10.83 8.13 -3.38
C LYS A 96 -11.78 8.73 -2.33
N ARG A 97 -13.06 8.34 -2.35
CA ARG A 97 -14.04 8.81 -1.36
C ARG A 97 -13.74 8.27 0.03
N LEU A 98 -13.28 7.03 0.15
CA LEU A 98 -12.86 6.48 1.43
C LEU A 98 -11.71 7.31 2.03
N CYS A 99 -10.68 7.62 1.23
CA CYS A 99 -9.54 8.44 1.66
C CYS A 99 -9.96 9.86 2.04
N GLU A 100 -10.76 10.52 1.20
CA GLU A 100 -11.34 11.84 1.47
C GLU A 100 -12.09 11.88 2.81
N HIS A 101 -12.83 10.81 3.14
CA HIS A 101 -13.58 10.75 4.39
C HIS A 101 -12.73 10.35 5.59
N LEU A 102 -11.70 9.52 5.43
CA LEU A 102 -10.92 9.02 6.58
C LEU A 102 -9.63 9.79 6.83
N LEU A 103 -9.08 10.47 5.83
CA LEU A 103 -7.81 11.20 5.89
C LEU A 103 -8.03 12.71 5.97
N ASP A 104 -8.89 13.31 5.13
CA ASP A 104 -9.09 14.78 5.10
C ASP A 104 -9.66 15.43 6.37
N PRO A 105 -10.45 14.75 7.25
CA PRO A 105 -10.93 15.38 8.48
C PRO A 105 -9.80 15.87 9.38
N PHE A 106 -8.59 15.32 9.21
CA PHE A 106 -7.40 15.63 9.98
C PHE A 106 -6.41 16.39 9.08
N PRO A 107 -6.08 17.66 9.38
CA PRO A 107 -5.00 18.34 8.67
C PRO A 107 -3.71 17.49 8.70
N ALA A 108 -2.92 17.54 7.63
CA ALA A 108 -1.63 16.83 7.57
C ALA A 108 -0.81 17.11 8.84
N GLY A 109 -0.51 16.06 9.61
CA GLY A 109 0.19 16.14 10.90
C GLY A 109 -0.68 16.17 12.17
N VAL A 110 -2.01 16.21 12.07
CA VAL A 110 -2.94 16.29 13.23
C VAL A 110 -3.52 14.94 13.64
N ALA A 111 -3.43 13.90 12.81
CA ALA A 111 -3.66 12.52 13.26
C ALA A 111 -2.49 12.07 14.16
N THR A 112 -2.33 12.72 15.30
CA THR A 112 -1.31 12.42 16.30
C THR A 112 -1.79 11.28 17.20
N GLY A 113 -0.85 10.48 17.71
CA GLY A 113 -1.15 9.36 18.60
C GLY A 113 -1.77 8.15 17.91
N GLU A 114 -2.72 7.51 18.59
CA GLU A 114 -3.26 6.19 18.21
C GLU A 114 -3.98 6.20 16.86
N LEU A 115 -4.76 7.25 16.55
CA LEU A 115 -5.56 7.28 15.33
C LEU A 115 -4.69 7.37 14.07
N GLY A 116 -3.61 8.14 14.09
CA GLY A 116 -2.64 8.17 13.00
C GLY A 116 -2.00 6.81 12.76
N ARG A 117 -1.69 6.07 13.84
CA ARG A 117 -1.17 4.69 13.73
C ARG A 117 -2.17 3.73 13.11
N LEU A 118 -3.46 3.89 13.41
CA LEU A 118 -4.53 3.06 12.84
C LEU A 118 -4.80 3.37 11.37
N LEU A 119 -4.68 4.64 10.96
CA LEU A 119 -4.92 5.08 9.58
C LEU A 119 -3.69 4.96 8.67
N ARG A 120 -2.50 4.76 9.24
CA ARG A 120 -1.24 4.64 8.48
C ARG A 120 -1.31 3.67 7.29
N PRO A 121 -1.89 2.46 7.39
CA PRO A 121 -2.01 1.58 6.23
C PRO A 121 -2.83 2.19 5.08
N LEU A 122 -3.86 2.99 5.39
CA LEU A 122 -4.64 3.70 4.38
C LEU A 122 -3.84 4.84 3.76
N THR A 123 -3.17 5.64 4.58
CA THR A 123 -2.30 6.74 4.13
C THR A 123 -1.19 6.22 3.21
N ASP A 124 -0.44 5.19 3.64
CA ASP A 124 0.68 4.63 2.89
C ASP A 124 0.22 4.07 1.53
N MET A 125 -0.97 3.44 1.47
CA MET A 125 -1.56 2.92 0.24
C MET A 125 -2.05 4.02 -0.70
N ASP A 126 -2.66 5.08 -0.16
CA ASP A 126 -3.13 6.22 -0.95
C ASP A 126 -1.96 7.00 -1.55
N GLU A 127 -0.92 7.26 -0.74
CA GLU A 127 0.30 7.88 -1.22
C GLU A 127 1.00 7.04 -2.29
N ALA A 128 1.10 5.72 -2.12
CA ALA A 128 1.69 4.84 -3.13
C ALA A 128 0.93 4.92 -4.46
N ARG A 129 -0.41 4.95 -4.41
CA ARG A 129 -1.26 5.14 -5.61
C ARG A 129 -1.04 6.51 -6.24
N ASN A 130 -0.99 7.58 -5.45
CA ASN A 130 -0.79 8.94 -5.96
C ASN A 130 0.60 9.09 -6.60
N ARG A 131 1.66 8.59 -5.94
CA ARG A 131 3.02 8.55 -6.49
C ARG A 131 3.08 7.79 -7.82
N PHE A 132 2.46 6.62 -7.90
CA PHE A 132 2.42 5.84 -9.14
C PHE A 132 1.70 6.59 -10.28
N ASN A 133 0.56 7.22 -10.01
CA ASN A 133 -0.18 7.98 -11.01
C ASN A 133 0.61 9.20 -11.51
N VAL A 134 1.30 9.91 -10.62
CA VAL A 134 2.21 11.01 -11.00
C VAL A 134 3.36 10.47 -11.87
N ASN A 135 3.99 9.37 -11.45
CA ASN A 135 5.10 8.74 -12.16
C ASN A 135 4.73 8.20 -13.55
N ARG A 136 3.45 7.82 -13.76
CA ARG A 136 2.93 7.47 -15.10
C ARG A 136 2.77 8.70 -16.00
N ALA A 137 2.50 9.86 -15.42
CA ALA A 137 2.32 11.11 -16.16
C ALA A 137 3.66 11.80 -16.48
N THR A 138 4.69 11.58 -15.66
CA THR A 138 6.03 12.17 -15.85
C THR A 138 6.97 11.21 -16.57
N THR A 139 7.31 11.52 -17.83
CA THR A 139 8.39 10.85 -18.57
C THR A 139 9.73 11.51 -18.21
N GLY A 140 10.66 10.79 -17.56
CA GLY A 140 12.05 11.27 -17.46
C GLY A 140 12.87 10.97 -16.20
N VAL A 141 12.37 10.22 -15.21
CA VAL A 141 13.15 9.91 -13.98
C VAL A 141 13.63 8.46 -13.97
N HIS A 142 14.84 8.24 -13.45
CA HIS A 142 15.53 6.97 -13.22
C HIS A 142 14.58 5.85 -12.79
N SER A 143 14.40 4.88 -13.68
CA SER A 143 13.30 3.94 -13.54
C SER A 143 13.53 2.86 -12.48
N TYR A 144 14.80 2.51 -12.27
CA TYR A 144 15.23 1.61 -11.21
C TYR A 144 15.00 2.19 -9.81
N ASP A 145 15.36 3.47 -9.59
CA ASP A 145 15.20 4.12 -8.28
C ASP A 145 13.74 4.08 -7.82
N ARG A 146 12.79 4.31 -8.74
CA ARG A 146 11.35 4.23 -8.44
C ARG A 146 10.89 2.83 -8.02
N PHE A 147 11.42 1.79 -8.67
CA PHE A 147 11.11 0.40 -8.31
C PHE A 147 11.66 0.05 -6.93
N PHE A 148 12.87 0.49 -6.62
CA PHE A 148 13.50 0.23 -5.34
C PHE A 148 12.88 1.03 -4.20
N ASP A 149 12.59 2.31 -4.40
CA ASP A 149 11.82 3.14 -3.46
C ASP A 149 10.49 2.46 -3.12
N LEU A 150 9.83 1.88 -4.14
CA LEU A 150 8.61 1.12 -3.96
C LEU A 150 8.83 -0.11 -3.07
N ILE A 151 9.82 -0.96 -3.37
CA ILE A 151 10.12 -2.14 -2.53
C ILE A 151 10.48 -1.72 -1.10
N ILE A 152 11.35 -0.72 -0.93
CA ILE A 152 11.83 -0.22 0.37
C ILE A 152 10.66 0.30 1.20
N SER A 153 9.76 1.09 0.60
CA SER A 153 8.57 1.61 1.29
C SER A 153 7.60 0.52 1.76
N ARG A 154 7.78 -0.72 1.28
CA ARG A 154 6.91 -1.87 1.54
C ARG A 154 7.60 -2.96 2.36
N ARG A 155 8.80 -2.72 2.89
CA ARG A 155 9.46 -3.68 3.78
C ARG A 155 8.61 -3.95 5.03
N GLY A 156 8.65 -5.20 5.49
CA GLY A 156 7.85 -5.67 6.63
C GLY A 156 6.39 -6.00 6.29
N MET A 157 5.98 -5.88 5.03
CA MET A 157 4.69 -6.36 4.57
C MET A 157 4.66 -7.89 4.55
N GLY A 158 3.49 -8.47 4.78
CA GLY A 158 3.26 -9.90 4.82
C GLY A 158 3.49 -10.55 3.46
N ALA A 159 4.57 -11.33 3.39
CA ALA A 159 4.93 -12.21 2.29
C ALA A 159 5.36 -13.56 2.90
N SER A 160 4.73 -14.66 2.49
CA SER A 160 5.15 -16.00 2.92
C SER A 160 6.41 -16.45 2.20
N ASP A 161 6.53 -16.07 0.93
CA ASP A 161 7.73 -16.23 0.13
C ASP A 161 8.43 -14.86 0.02
N PRO A 162 9.70 -14.71 0.44
CA PRO A 162 10.37 -13.43 0.37
C PRO A 162 10.54 -12.91 -1.06
N ARG A 163 10.52 -13.79 -2.09
CA ARG A 163 10.52 -13.37 -3.51
C ARG A 163 9.30 -12.54 -3.86
N ASP A 164 8.18 -12.74 -3.17
CA ASP A 164 6.96 -11.96 -3.37
C ASP A 164 7.17 -10.47 -3.06
N MET A 165 8.13 -10.10 -2.21
CA MET A 165 8.49 -8.69 -2.01
C MET A 165 8.97 -8.02 -3.29
N ILE A 166 9.56 -8.77 -4.21
CA ILE A 166 10.03 -8.27 -5.51
C ILE A 166 8.93 -8.45 -6.56
N TYR A 167 8.40 -9.67 -6.69
CA TYR A 167 7.43 -10.00 -7.75
C TYR A 167 6.09 -9.27 -7.60
N ALA A 168 5.66 -8.98 -6.37
CA ALA A 168 4.46 -8.19 -6.12
C ALA A 168 4.60 -6.72 -6.51
N HIS A 169 5.82 -6.23 -6.74
CA HIS A 169 6.03 -4.84 -7.16
C HIS A 169 6.44 -4.71 -8.62
N LEU A 170 6.88 -5.80 -9.25
CA LEU A 170 7.40 -5.78 -10.62
C LEU A 170 6.36 -5.27 -11.64
N GLY A 171 5.08 -5.58 -11.44
CA GLY A 171 4.00 -5.08 -12.31
C GLY A 171 3.78 -3.56 -12.26
N MET A 172 4.39 -2.86 -11.31
CA MET A 172 4.39 -1.40 -11.18
C MET A 172 5.72 -0.76 -11.62
N ALA A 173 6.72 -1.57 -11.96
CA ALA A 173 7.98 -1.11 -12.52
C ALA A 173 7.84 -0.80 -14.03
N ASP A 174 8.84 -0.15 -14.62
CA ASP A 174 8.89 0.02 -16.07
C ASP A 174 9.23 -1.28 -16.82
N VAL A 175 9.06 -1.23 -18.14
CA VAL A 175 9.27 -2.37 -19.04
C VAL A 175 10.69 -2.93 -18.95
N HIS A 176 11.71 -2.08 -18.79
CA HIS A 176 13.09 -2.57 -18.71
C HIS A 176 13.32 -3.34 -17.41
N THR A 177 12.91 -2.80 -16.25
CA THR A 177 12.97 -3.52 -14.97
C THR A 177 12.12 -4.80 -14.98
N GLN A 178 10.93 -4.79 -15.59
CA GLN A 178 10.10 -5.98 -15.76
C GLN A 178 10.82 -7.08 -16.55
N ASN A 179 11.48 -6.71 -17.65
CA ASN A 179 12.22 -7.65 -18.50
C ASN A 179 13.51 -8.16 -17.83
N THR A 180 14.17 -7.34 -17.00
CA THR A 180 15.40 -7.71 -16.31
C THR A 180 15.17 -8.82 -15.28
N PHE A 181 14.13 -8.71 -14.45
CA PHE A 181 13.93 -9.66 -13.35
C PHE A 181 12.95 -10.80 -13.68
N GLY A 182 11.91 -10.53 -14.48
CA GLY A 182 10.85 -11.50 -14.71
C GLY A 182 10.17 -12.00 -13.42
N ILE A 183 9.20 -12.92 -13.56
CA ILE A 183 8.64 -13.66 -12.43
C ILE A 183 9.01 -15.12 -12.66
N ASP A 184 9.88 -15.65 -11.81
CA ASP A 184 10.41 -17.00 -11.95
C ASP A 184 10.59 -17.67 -10.59
N TYR A 185 9.62 -18.49 -10.21
CA TYR A 185 9.65 -19.22 -8.94
C TYR A 185 10.54 -20.48 -8.99
N GLU A 186 11.15 -20.80 -10.13
CA GLU A 186 12.17 -21.85 -10.20
C GLU A 186 13.52 -21.37 -9.63
N GLN A 187 13.77 -20.06 -9.64
CA GLN A 187 14.95 -19.46 -9.03
C GLN A 187 14.90 -19.51 -7.50
N SER A 188 16.04 -19.77 -6.88
CA SER A 188 16.14 -19.73 -5.42
C SER A 188 15.88 -18.32 -4.88
N CYS A 189 15.28 -18.21 -3.70
CA CYS A 189 15.05 -16.91 -3.08
C CYS A 189 16.36 -16.11 -2.85
N SER A 190 17.45 -16.82 -2.55
CA SER A 190 18.79 -16.21 -2.41
C SER A 190 19.24 -15.54 -3.69
N GLN A 191 19.10 -16.24 -4.82
CA GLN A 191 19.51 -15.74 -6.13
C GLN A 191 18.71 -14.51 -6.54
N VAL A 192 17.38 -14.55 -6.37
CA VAL A 192 16.50 -13.42 -6.70
C VAL A 192 16.87 -12.17 -5.88
N LEU A 193 17.13 -12.32 -4.58
CA LEU A 193 17.55 -11.21 -3.72
C LEU A 193 18.93 -10.66 -4.12
N GLU A 194 19.88 -11.54 -4.42
CA GLU A 194 21.23 -11.17 -4.85
C GLU A 194 21.23 -10.43 -6.19
N ASP A 195 20.46 -10.91 -7.17
CA ASP A 195 20.33 -10.30 -8.49
C ASP A 195 19.73 -8.89 -8.39
N VAL A 196 18.67 -8.74 -7.58
CA VAL A 196 18.03 -7.44 -7.31
C VAL A 196 19.01 -6.48 -6.62
N ALA A 197 19.73 -6.95 -5.60
CA ALA A 197 20.69 -6.11 -4.89
C ALA A 197 21.89 -5.72 -5.76
N THR A 198 22.39 -6.63 -6.58
CA THR A 198 23.48 -6.37 -7.55
C THR A 198 23.04 -5.32 -8.57
N GLN A 199 21.82 -5.46 -9.09
CA GLN A 199 21.28 -4.53 -10.07
C GLN A 199 21.02 -3.14 -9.47
N PHE A 200 20.61 -3.06 -8.20
CA PHE A 200 20.51 -1.79 -7.47
C PHE A 200 21.84 -1.06 -7.51
N ILE A 201 22.91 -1.69 -7.01
CA ILE A 201 24.24 -1.09 -6.88
C ILE A 201 24.76 -0.61 -8.24
N ARG A 202 24.56 -1.42 -9.29
CA ARG A 202 24.97 -1.08 -10.66
C ARG A 202 24.21 0.12 -11.21
N SER A 203 22.92 0.24 -10.89
CA SER A 203 22.04 1.28 -11.43
C SER A 203 22.14 2.59 -10.68
N SER A 204 22.13 2.56 -9.34
CA SER A 204 22.24 3.74 -8.48
C SER A 204 23.66 4.29 -8.43
N LYS A 205 24.67 3.44 -8.70
CA LYS A 205 26.10 3.72 -8.46
C LYS A 205 26.40 4.11 -7.01
N ASP A 206 25.60 3.63 -6.08
CA ASP A 206 25.80 3.81 -4.65
C ASP A 206 25.60 2.51 -3.87
N LEU A 207 25.97 2.54 -2.60
CA LEU A 207 25.82 1.43 -1.66
C LEU A 207 24.72 1.68 -0.63
N SER A 208 23.76 2.56 -0.94
CA SER A 208 22.67 2.91 -0.03
C SER A 208 21.80 1.69 0.33
N ILE A 209 21.76 0.68 -0.54
CA ILE A 209 21.11 -0.60 -0.29
C ILE A 209 21.62 -1.30 0.99
N LEU A 210 22.88 -1.08 1.38
CA LEU A 210 23.46 -1.68 2.58
C LEU A 210 22.81 -1.15 3.86
N ASN A 211 22.18 0.03 3.83
CA ASN A 211 21.40 0.56 4.94
C ASN A 211 20.15 -0.26 5.24
N HIS A 212 19.78 -1.19 4.35
CA HIS A 212 18.61 -2.04 4.49
C HIS A 212 18.94 -3.44 5.00
N ILE A 213 20.19 -3.79 5.29
CA ILE A 213 20.53 -5.10 5.86
C ILE A 213 19.86 -5.27 7.24
N GLY A 214 19.08 -6.34 7.42
CA GLY A 214 18.43 -6.65 8.68
C GLY A 214 19.44 -6.93 9.81
N ASN A 215 19.13 -6.49 11.02
CA ASN A 215 19.91 -6.82 12.22
C ASN A 215 19.50 -8.19 12.77
N ILE A 216 19.83 -9.25 12.01
CA ILE A 216 19.51 -10.64 12.33
C ILE A 216 20.82 -11.43 12.40
N GLU A 217 20.94 -12.30 13.41
CA GLU A 217 22.05 -13.24 13.49
C GLU A 217 22.12 -14.07 12.20
N LEU A 218 23.28 -14.08 11.54
CA LEU A 218 23.49 -14.76 10.25
C LEU A 218 23.04 -16.24 10.25
N VAL A 219 23.13 -16.90 11.41
CA VAL A 219 22.72 -18.30 11.59
C VAL A 219 21.21 -18.48 11.50
N LYS A 220 20.43 -17.48 11.95
CA LYS A 220 18.96 -17.46 11.94
C LYS A 220 18.39 -16.90 10.65
N ARG A 221 19.23 -16.33 9.79
CA ARG A 221 18.83 -15.69 8.54
C ARG A 221 18.30 -16.72 7.54
N GLN A 222 17.07 -16.51 7.08
CA GLN A 222 16.41 -17.32 6.06
C GLN A 222 15.66 -16.40 5.10
N PRO A 223 15.89 -16.49 3.77
CA PRO A 223 16.89 -17.32 3.07
C PRO A 223 18.33 -16.93 3.45
N LYS A 224 19.33 -17.65 2.93
CA LYS A 224 20.76 -17.37 3.15
C LYS A 224 21.42 -16.74 1.92
N PRO A 225 21.08 -15.50 1.53
CA PRO A 225 21.82 -14.78 0.51
C PRO A 225 23.19 -14.35 1.05
N PRO A 226 24.09 -13.86 0.18
CA PRO A 226 25.33 -13.23 0.61
C PRO A 226 25.07 -12.19 1.71
N THR A 227 26.02 -12.05 2.64
CA THR A 227 25.84 -11.25 3.87
C THR A 227 25.57 -9.76 3.61
N TRP A 228 25.96 -9.26 2.45
CA TRP A 228 25.77 -7.87 2.03
C TRP A 228 24.40 -7.59 1.38
N VAL A 229 23.67 -8.63 0.97
CA VAL A 229 22.34 -8.51 0.35
C VAL A 229 21.32 -8.24 1.47
N PRO A 230 20.35 -7.33 1.32
CA PRO A 230 19.24 -7.19 2.26
C PRO A 230 18.24 -8.35 2.22
N ASP A 231 17.54 -8.60 3.32
CA ASP A 231 16.46 -9.59 3.46
C ASP A 231 15.04 -8.99 3.36
#